data_AF-C0XFL9-F1
#
_entry.id   AF-C0XFL9-F1
#
_cell.length_a   1.000
_cell.length_b   1.000
_cell.length_c   1.000
_cell.angle_alpha   90.00
_cell.angle_beta   90.00
_cell.angle_gamma   90.00
#
_symmetry.space_group_name_H-M   'P 1'
#
loop_
_entity.id
_entity.type
_entity.pdbx_description
1 polymer ?
#
loop_
_entity_poly.entity_id
_entity_poly.type
_entity_poly.pdbx_seq_one_letter_code
_entity_poly.pdbx_strand_id
1 'polypeptide(L)'
;MKLHICHEVGCQALIPMNKRYCDKHSIKHQRPGNLRQRAVSSARNREYNMYHRDPIANGFYHSQEWTKIRNYVAARDYYLDGVTELPVANDRIIVDHIIPRRLLSRDKWLDVDNLWCLSPATHNIKTKLEQSMRDNQLKHCDKRWWIKVLSKRIK
;
A
#
# COMPACT_ATOMS: atom_id res chain seq x y z
N MET A 1 -5.04 -34.46 -27.44
CA MET A 1 -5.60 -33.53 -26.43
C MET A 1 -4.75 -33.63 -25.17
N LYS A 2 -4.19 -32.53 -24.64
CA LYS A 2 -3.41 -32.56 -23.39
C LYS A 2 -4.36 -32.45 -22.19
N LEU A 3 -4.24 -33.38 -21.25
CA LEU A 3 -5.00 -33.42 -19.99
C LEU A 3 -4.05 -33.14 -18.81
N HIS A 4 -4.59 -32.63 -17.71
CA HIS A 4 -3.89 -32.58 -16.42
C HIS A 4 -4.83 -32.95 -15.27
N ILE A 5 -4.25 -33.10 -14.09
CA ILE A 5 -4.99 -33.40 -12.87
C ILE A 5 -5.63 -32.13 -12.31
N CYS A 6 -6.88 -32.24 -11.85
CA CYS A 6 -7.59 -31.20 -11.11
C CYS A 6 -6.72 -30.58 -10.00
N HIS A 7 -6.77 -29.25 -9.84
CA HIS A 7 -5.94 -28.54 -8.85
C HIS A 7 -6.47 -28.60 -7.42
N GLU A 8 -7.60 -29.26 -7.15
CA GLU A 8 -8.08 -29.46 -5.78
C GLU A 8 -7.21 -30.48 -5.06
N VAL A 9 -6.73 -30.14 -3.86
CA VAL A 9 -5.93 -31.03 -3.03
C VAL A 9 -6.69 -32.34 -2.80
N GLY A 10 -6.10 -33.46 -3.21
CA GLY A 10 -6.71 -34.79 -3.09
C GLY A 10 -7.64 -35.20 -4.24
N CYS A 11 -7.82 -34.36 -5.28
CA CYS A 11 -8.59 -34.73 -6.46
C CYS A 11 -7.69 -35.19 -7.61
N GLN A 12 -7.89 -36.42 -8.11
CA GLN A 12 -7.10 -37.00 -9.21
C GLN A 12 -7.83 -36.98 -10.58
N ALA A 13 -8.93 -36.24 -10.69
CA ALA A 13 -9.70 -36.19 -11.94
C ALA A 13 -8.89 -35.57 -13.08
N LEU A 14 -8.83 -36.25 -14.22
CA LEU A 14 -8.18 -35.76 -15.44
C LEU A 14 -9.10 -34.78 -16.18
N ILE A 15 -8.61 -33.57 -16.45
CA ILE A 15 -9.34 -32.49 -17.08
C ILE A 15 -8.53 -31.89 -18.24
N PRO A 16 -9.18 -31.28 -19.24
CA PRO A 16 -8.46 -30.62 -20.32
C PRO A 16 -7.70 -29.39 -19.82
N MET A 17 -6.57 -29.06 -20.46
CA MET A 17 -5.69 -27.94 -20.07
C MET A 17 -6.36 -26.56 -19.99
N ASN A 18 -7.54 -26.38 -20.57
CA ASN A 18 -8.30 -25.13 -20.46
C ASN A 18 -9.16 -25.03 -19.19
N LYS A 19 -9.26 -26.10 -18.38
CA LYS A 19 -10.02 -26.13 -17.12
C LYS A 19 -9.05 -26.34 -15.96
N ARG A 20 -9.16 -25.52 -14.91
CA ARG A 20 -8.29 -25.65 -13.71
C ARG A 20 -8.81 -26.68 -12.69
N TYR A 21 -10.12 -26.87 -12.66
CA TYR A 21 -10.84 -27.77 -11.75
C TYR A 21 -11.84 -28.62 -12.53
N CYS A 22 -12.12 -29.82 -12.05
CA CYS A 22 -13.22 -30.65 -12.59
C CYS A 22 -14.58 -30.05 -12.25
N ASP A 23 -15.65 -30.49 -12.92
CA ASP A 23 -16.97 -29.88 -12.79
C ASP A 23 -17.53 -29.95 -11.34
N LYS A 24 -17.08 -30.93 -10.53
CA LYS A 24 -17.40 -31.01 -9.10
C LYS A 24 -16.74 -29.89 -8.28
N HIS A 25 -15.50 -29.53 -8.60
CA HIS A 25 -14.71 -28.55 -7.85
C HIS A 25 -14.76 -27.15 -8.46
N SER A 26 -15.19 -27.02 -9.71
CA SER A 26 -15.43 -25.72 -10.35
C SER A 26 -16.47 -24.93 -9.56
N ILE A 27 -17.53 -25.57 -9.07
CA ILE A 27 -18.59 -24.93 -8.25
C ILE A 27 -18.04 -24.39 -6.92
N LYS A 28 -17.14 -25.15 -6.25
CA LYS A 28 -16.52 -24.74 -4.97
C LYS A 28 -15.61 -23.50 -5.12
N HIS A 29 -14.96 -23.37 -6.27
CA HIS A 29 -14.04 -22.27 -6.59
C HIS A 29 -14.67 -21.16 -7.44
N GLN A 30 -15.85 -21.38 -8.00
CA GLN A 30 -16.71 -20.35 -8.55
C GLN A 30 -17.32 -19.57 -7.38
N ARG A 31 -16.55 -18.65 -6.79
CA ARG A 31 -17.11 -17.62 -5.90
C ARG A 31 -17.58 -16.44 -6.77
N PRO A 32 -18.89 -16.29 -7.06
CA PRO A 32 -19.40 -15.14 -7.82
C PRO A 32 -19.23 -13.80 -7.08
N GLY A 33 -18.99 -13.80 -5.76
CA GLY A 33 -18.87 -12.59 -4.95
C GLY A 33 -17.62 -11.74 -5.22
N ASN A 34 -16.54 -12.32 -5.73
CA ASN A 34 -15.24 -11.62 -5.79
C ASN A 34 -14.96 -10.91 -7.12
N LEU A 35 -15.55 -11.34 -8.23
CA LEU A 35 -15.29 -10.76 -9.57
C LEU A 35 -16.00 -9.42 -9.76
N ARG A 36 -17.28 -9.34 -9.39
CA ARG A 36 -18.04 -8.08 -9.41
C ARG A 36 -17.45 -7.06 -8.44
N GLN A 37 -17.08 -7.46 -7.23
CA GLN A 37 -16.53 -6.54 -6.24
C GLN A 37 -15.12 -6.04 -6.63
N ARG A 38 -14.28 -6.88 -7.25
CA ARG A 38 -12.99 -6.47 -7.82
C ARG A 38 -13.16 -5.56 -9.05
N ALA A 39 -14.10 -5.86 -9.94
CA ALA A 39 -14.37 -5.04 -11.12
C ALA A 39 -14.91 -3.66 -10.74
N VAL A 40 -15.84 -3.59 -9.77
CA VAL A 40 -16.37 -2.34 -9.23
C VAL A 40 -15.29 -1.55 -8.48
N SER A 41 -14.45 -2.22 -7.69
CA SER A 41 -13.30 -1.58 -7.04
C SER A 41 -12.28 -1.05 -8.05
N SER A 42 -12.01 -1.80 -9.13
CA SER A 42 -11.09 -1.40 -10.19
C SER A 42 -11.62 -0.19 -10.97
N ALA A 43 -12.90 -0.21 -11.36
CA ALA A 43 -13.54 0.91 -12.06
C ALA A 43 -13.57 2.18 -11.18
N ARG A 44 -13.95 2.04 -9.91
CA ARG A 44 -13.97 3.15 -8.95
C ARG A 44 -12.56 3.71 -8.66
N ASN A 45 -11.56 2.84 -8.55
CA ASN A 45 -10.16 3.28 -8.41
C ASN A 45 -9.67 3.99 -9.69
N ARG A 46 -10.09 3.54 -10.87
CA ARG A 46 -9.72 4.16 -12.15
C ARG A 46 -10.36 5.54 -12.31
N GLU A 47 -11.63 5.67 -11.99
CA GLU A 47 -12.36 6.94 -11.97
C GLU A 47 -11.76 7.91 -10.95
N TYR A 48 -11.49 7.45 -9.71
CA TYR A 48 -10.81 8.25 -8.70
C TYR A 48 -9.42 8.71 -9.16
N ASN A 49 -8.63 7.82 -9.77
CA ASN A 49 -7.33 8.16 -10.31
C ASN A 49 -7.41 9.15 -11.48
N MET A 50 -8.50 9.16 -12.24
CA MET A 50 -8.67 9.98 -13.44
C MET A 50 -9.22 11.38 -13.12
N TYR A 51 -10.10 11.51 -12.13
CA TYR A 51 -10.81 12.76 -11.83
C TYR A 51 -10.41 13.42 -10.50
N HIS A 52 -9.82 12.67 -9.56
CA HIS A 52 -9.56 13.18 -8.20
C HIS A 52 -8.08 13.14 -7.79
N ARG A 53 -7.25 12.35 -8.48
CA ARG A 53 -5.83 12.23 -8.13
C ARG A 53 -5.05 13.40 -8.75
N ASP A 54 -4.39 14.18 -7.89
CA ASP A 54 -3.47 15.23 -8.30
C ASP A 54 -2.39 14.65 -9.24
N PRO A 55 -2.37 15.04 -10.53
CA PRO A 55 -1.45 14.48 -11.53
C PRO A 55 0.01 14.78 -11.18
N ILE A 56 0.26 15.90 -10.49
CA ILE A 56 1.60 16.29 -10.02
C ILE A 56 2.04 15.34 -8.90
N ALA A 57 1.15 15.05 -7.94
CA ALA A 57 1.41 14.06 -6.91
C ALA A 57 1.69 12.68 -7.50
N ASN A 58 0.87 12.28 -8.47
CA ASN A 58 1.01 10.99 -9.13
C ASN A 58 2.35 10.89 -9.86
N GLY A 59 2.72 11.91 -10.65
CA GLY A 59 4.00 11.95 -11.35
C GLY A 59 5.19 11.89 -10.39
N PHE A 60 5.12 12.59 -9.25
CA PHE A 60 6.15 12.55 -8.22
C PHE A 60 6.41 11.14 -7.70
N TYR A 61 5.37 10.40 -7.27
CA TYR A 61 5.56 9.06 -6.72
C TYR A 61 5.97 7.99 -7.76
N HIS A 62 5.88 8.29 -9.06
CA HIS A 62 6.40 7.44 -10.15
C HIS A 62 7.76 7.93 -10.68
N SER A 63 8.32 9.01 -10.13
CA SER A 63 9.60 9.56 -10.57
C SER A 63 10.79 8.67 -10.15
N GLN A 64 11.89 8.75 -10.91
CA GLN A 64 13.11 8.02 -10.59
C GLN A 64 13.78 8.58 -9.33
N GLU A 65 13.68 9.90 -9.14
CA GLU A 65 14.19 10.63 -7.99
C GLU A 65 13.53 10.16 -6.70
N TRP A 66 12.20 10.05 -6.70
CA TRP A 66 11.47 9.47 -5.57
C TRP A 66 11.91 8.03 -5.31
N THR A 67 12.03 7.21 -6.35
CA THR A 67 12.44 5.80 -6.20
C THR A 67 13.82 5.68 -5.55
N LYS A 68 14.78 6.52 -5.97
CA LYS A 68 16.13 6.56 -5.39
C LYS A 68 16.10 6.97 -3.92
N ILE A 69 15.41 8.07 -3.59
CA ILE A 69 15.32 8.59 -2.22
C ILE A 69 14.55 7.62 -1.31
N ARG A 70 13.45 7.03 -1.78
CA ARG A 70 12.71 5.99 -1.07
C ARG A 70 13.64 4.84 -0.69
N ASN A 71 14.41 4.32 -1.63
CA ASN A 71 15.30 3.18 -1.37
C ASN A 71 16.43 3.56 -0.39
N TYR A 72 16.98 4.77 -0.51
CA TYR A 72 17.95 5.30 0.44
C TYR A 72 17.38 5.38 1.87
N VAL A 73 16.20 5.99 2.04
CA VAL A 73 15.55 6.13 3.36
C VAL A 73 15.20 4.76 3.96
N ALA A 74 14.68 3.84 3.15
CA ALA A 74 14.39 2.48 3.59
C ALA A 74 15.63 1.74 4.09
N ALA A 75 16.76 1.89 3.39
CA ALA A 75 18.04 1.32 3.81
C ALA A 75 18.62 2.00 5.05
N ARG A 76 18.54 3.35 5.13
CA ARG A 76 18.98 4.16 6.29
C ARG A 76 18.26 3.71 7.56
N ASP A 77 16.96 3.45 7.47
CA ASP A 77 16.11 3.08 8.61
C ASP A 77 16.04 1.54 8.81
N TYR A 78 16.93 0.78 8.16
CA TYR A 78 17.03 -0.69 8.26
C TYR A 78 15.72 -1.45 8.02
N TYR A 79 14.82 -0.91 7.19
CA TYR A 79 13.49 -1.47 6.94
C TYR A 79 12.66 -1.67 8.22
N LEU A 80 12.90 -0.87 9.25
CA LEU A 80 12.13 -0.89 10.49
C LEU A 80 10.95 0.09 10.38
N ASP A 81 9.82 -0.28 11.01
CA ASP A 81 8.74 0.65 11.25
C ASP A 81 9.19 1.71 12.28
N GLY A 82 9.11 2.99 11.91
CA GLY A 82 9.58 4.10 12.74
C GLY A 82 8.77 4.36 14.02
N VAL A 83 7.72 3.59 14.29
CA VAL A 83 6.91 3.65 15.51
C VAL A 83 7.03 2.38 16.33
N THR A 84 6.90 1.21 15.70
CA THR A 84 6.95 -0.08 16.42
C THR A 84 8.35 -0.67 16.52
N GLU A 85 9.30 -0.15 15.74
CA GLU A 85 10.68 -0.62 15.62
C GLU A 85 10.79 -2.08 15.12
N LEU A 86 9.69 -2.63 14.60
CA LEU A 86 9.64 -3.98 14.04
C LEU A 86 10.08 -3.98 12.58
N PRO A 87 10.77 -5.04 12.12
CA PRO A 87 11.16 -5.18 10.73
C PRO A 87 9.94 -5.36 9.82
N VAL A 88 9.99 -4.72 8.66
CA VAL A 88 8.97 -4.78 7.61
C VAL A 88 9.63 -5.32 6.34
N ALA A 89 8.92 -6.21 5.63
CA ALA A 89 9.40 -6.71 4.35
C ALA A 89 9.64 -5.56 3.35
N ASN A 90 10.68 -5.67 2.53
CA ASN A 90 11.09 -4.62 1.57
C ASN A 90 9.97 -4.22 0.59
N ASP A 91 9.17 -5.19 0.14
CA ASP A 91 8.01 -4.95 -0.74
C ASP A 91 6.82 -4.29 -0.04
N ARG A 92 6.83 -4.24 1.30
CA ARG A 92 5.75 -3.71 2.13
C ARG A 92 6.09 -2.43 2.86
N ILE A 93 7.37 -2.10 3.06
CA ILE A 93 7.75 -0.87 3.74
C ILE A 93 7.29 0.35 2.93
N ILE A 94 6.69 1.30 3.63
CA ILE A 94 6.23 2.56 3.05
C ILE A 94 7.15 3.65 3.57
N VAL A 95 7.79 4.38 2.66
CA VAL A 95 8.45 5.64 2.99
C VAL A 95 7.43 6.74 2.84
N ASP A 96 7.14 7.41 3.95
CA ASP A 96 6.09 8.42 4.05
C ASP A 96 6.67 9.79 4.45
N HIS A 97 5.93 10.86 4.20
CA HIS A 97 6.30 12.21 4.63
C HIS A 97 5.82 12.47 6.06
N ILE A 98 6.68 13.00 6.93
CA ILE A 98 6.32 13.38 8.32
C ILE A 98 5.33 14.54 8.28
N ILE A 99 5.68 15.62 7.56
CA ILE A 99 4.77 16.69 7.15
C ILE A 99 4.27 16.36 5.74
N PRO A 100 2.96 16.24 5.49
CA PRO A 100 2.42 15.83 4.20
C PRO A 100 2.96 16.64 3.02
N ARG A 101 3.35 15.96 1.93
CA ARG A 101 3.85 16.58 0.69
C ARG A 101 3.03 17.78 0.21
N ARG A 102 1.69 17.71 0.31
CA ARG A 102 0.76 18.78 -0.13
C ARG A 102 0.96 20.12 0.61
N LEU A 103 1.60 20.09 1.78
CA LEU A 103 1.87 21.25 2.62
C LEU A 103 3.29 21.80 2.45
N LEU A 104 4.11 21.14 1.62
CA LEU A 104 5.50 21.46 1.38
C LEU A 104 5.69 22.17 0.04
N SER A 105 6.70 23.03 -0.02
CA SER A 105 7.24 23.51 -1.28
C SER A 105 7.92 22.37 -2.05
N ARG A 106 8.02 22.51 -3.38
CA ARG A 106 8.48 21.42 -4.27
C ARG A 106 9.93 20.99 -4.02
N ASP A 107 10.78 21.93 -3.64
CA ASP A 107 12.17 21.70 -3.24
C ASP A 107 12.29 20.82 -1.98
N LYS A 108 11.23 20.76 -1.16
CA LYS A 108 11.17 19.97 0.08
C LYS A 108 10.53 18.59 -0.07
N TRP A 109 10.09 18.20 -1.27
CA TRP A 109 9.44 16.90 -1.46
C TRP A 109 10.37 15.70 -1.30
N LEU A 110 11.66 15.89 -1.55
CA LEU A 110 12.71 14.87 -1.43
C LEU A 110 13.59 15.07 -0.19
N ASP A 111 13.19 15.96 0.73
CA ASP A 111 13.92 16.22 1.97
C ASP A 111 13.91 14.98 2.87
N VAL A 112 15.07 14.35 3.02
CA VAL A 112 15.25 13.07 3.74
C VAL A 112 14.92 13.17 5.23
N ASP A 113 15.00 14.37 5.81
CA ASP A 113 14.68 14.62 7.22
C ASP A 113 13.17 14.66 7.45
N ASN A 114 12.39 14.90 6.39
CA ASN A 114 10.95 14.83 6.40
C ASN A 114 10.41 13.45 5.97
N LEU A 115 11.28 12.45 5.80
CA LEU A 115 10.91 11.10 5.37
C LEU A 115 11.21 10.05 6.44
N TRP A 116 10.32 9.09 6.57
CA TRP A 116 10.46 7.97 7.51
C TRP A 116 9.77 6.70 7.01
N CYS A 117 10.19 5.56 7.56
CA CYS A 117 9.67 4.25 7.21
C CYS A 117 8.52 3.83 8.12
N LEU A 118 7.43 3.33 7.54
CA LEU A 118 6.25 2.82 8.23
C LEU A 118 5.80 1.47 7.65
N SER A 119 5.29 0.60 8.50
CA SER A 119 4.51 -0.56 8.04
C SER A 119 3.16 -0.12 7.45
N PRO A 120 2.51 -0.96 6.63
CA PRO A 120 1.18 -0.64 6.09
C PRO A 120 0.14 -0.36 7.19
N ALA A 121 0.21 -1.05 8.33
CA ALA A 121 -0.70 -0.85 9.45
C ALA A 121 -0.52 0.54 10.08
N THR A 122 0.71 0.90 10.42
CA THR A 122 1.05 2.21 11.01
C THR A 122 0.73 3.36 10.05
N HIS A 123 1.10 3.22 8.77
CA HIS A 123 0.80 4.20 7.73
C HIS A 123 -0.70 4.46 7.61
N ASN A 124 -1.53 3.41 7.60
CA ASN A 124 -2.99 3.57 7.50
C ASN A 124 -3.59 4.33 8.70
N ILE A 125 -3.05 4.12 9.91
CA ILE A 125 -3.48 4.86 11.10
C ILE A 125 -3.08 6.34 10.97
N LYS A 126 -1.87 6.62 10.49
CA LYS A 126 -1.40 7.99 10.21
C LYS A 126 -2.28 8.69 9.18
N THR A 127 -2.56 8.08 8.04
CA THR A 127 -3.42 8.68 7.00
C THR A 127 -4.80 9.07 7.55
N LYS A 128 -5.41 8.21 8.38
CA LYS A 128 -6.70 8.52 9.03
C LYS A 128 -6.60 9.71 9.99
N LEU A 129 -5.50 9.81 10.73
CA LEU A 129 -5.22 10.94 11.60
C LEU A 129 -5.07 12.23 10.81
N GLU A 130 -4.27 12.22 9.75
CA GLU A 130 -4.06 13.39 8.91
C GLU A 130 -5.36 13.91 8.29
N GLN A 131 -6.26 13.01 7.89
CA GLN A 131 -7.58 13.38 7.37
C GLN A 131 -8.48 14.06 8.43
N SER A 132 -8.26 13.78 9.71
CA SER A 132 -9.02 14.39 10.82
C SER A 132 -8.42 15.69 11.34
N MET A 133 -7.20 16.04 10.90
CA MET A 133 -6.45 17.19 11.38
C MET A 133 -6.51 18.36 10.40
N ARG A 134 -6.44 19.58 10.92
CA ARG A 134 -6.31 20.78 10.06
C ARG A 134 -4.88 20.91 9.55
N ASP A 135 -4.72 21.45 8.34
CA ASP A 135 -3.39 21.62 7.72
C ASP A 135 -2.42 22.45 8.57
N ASN A 136 -2.90 23.48 9.29
CA ASN A 136 -2.06 24.24 10.21
C ASN A 136 -1.52 23.38 11.36
N GLN A 137 -2.27 22.37 11.83
CA GLN A 137 -1.77 21.46 12.87
C GLN A 137 -0.70 20.53 12.29
N LEU A 138 -0.93 20.03 11.07
CA LEU A 138 -0.02 19.09 10.40
C LEU A 138 1.34 19.70 10.07
N LYS A 139 1.41 21.00 9.76
CA LYS A 139 2.68 21.71 9.53
C LYS A 139 3.62 21.72 10.75
N HIS A 140 3.08 21.55 11.94
CA HIS A 140 3.83 21.57 13.20
C HIS A 140 3.97 20.17 13.84
N CYS A 141 3.52 19.11 13.16
CA CYS A 141 3.66 17.75 13.65
C CYS A 141 5.05 17.21 13.29
N ASP A 142 5.91 17.08 14.29
CA ASP A 142 7.22 16.47 14.12
C ASP A 142 7.18 14.93 14.29
N LYS A 143 8.30 14.27 13.98
CA LYS A 143 8.44 12.81 14.11
C LYS A 143 8.16 12.31 15.53
N ARG A 144 8.61 13.05 16.57
CA ARG A 144 8.46 12.65 17.97
C ARG A 144 6.99 12.65 18.38
N TRP A 145 6.25 13.65 17.97
CA TRP A 145 4.82 13.75 18.18
C TRP A 145 4.08 12.59 17.51
N TRP A 146 4.41 12.28 16.25
CA TRP A 146 3.80 11.15 15.55
C TRP A 146 4.07 9.82 16.24
N ILE A 147 5.29 9.54 16.66
CA ILE A 147 5.62 8.32 17.43
C ILE A 147 4.75 8.21 18.67
N LYS A 148 4.62 9.31 19.44
CA LYS A 148 3.78 9.36 20.66
C LYS A 148 2.30 9.09 20.38
N VAL A 149 1.77 9.61 19.29
CA VAL A 149 0.34 9.47 18.94
C VAL A 149 0.04 8.09 18.36
N LEU A 150 0.90 7.59 17.47
CA LEU A 150 0.71 6.32 16.77
C LEU A 150 0.95 5.12 17.70
N SER A 151 1.96 5.16 18.57
CA SER A 151 2.22 4.10 19.56
C SER A 151 1.01 3.81 20.46
N LYS A 152 0.21 4.83 20.80
CA LYS A 152 -1.03 4.65 21.59
C LYS A 152 -2.15 3.91 20.85
N ARG A 153 -2.07 3.83 19.51
CA ARG A 153 -3.11 3.29 18.63
C ARG A 153 -2.76 1.92 18.05
N ILE A 154 -1.51 1.48 18.13
CA ILE A 154 -1.01 0.21 17.56
C ILE A 154 -1.12 -0.93 18.60
N LYS A 155 -2.17 -0.94 19.43
CA LYS A 155 -2.40 -2.04 20.39
C LYS A 155 -2.96 -3.27 19.70
#